data_AF-A0A6P0Z4Z9-F1
#
_entry.id   AF-A0A6P0Z4Z9-F1
#
_cell.length_a   1.000
_cell.length_b   1.000
_cell.length_c   1.000
_cell.angle_alpha   90.00
_cell.angle_beta   90.00
_cell.angle_gamma   90.00
#
_symmetry.space_group_name_H-M   'P 1'
#
loop_
_entity.id
_entity.type
_entity.pdbx_description
1 polymer ?
#
loop_
_entity_poly.entity_id
_entity_poly.type
_entity_poly.pdbx_seq_one_letter_code
_entity_poly.pdbx_strand_id
1 'polypeptide(L)'
;MASTPELKPQDEQSAAIRPVSDVTTNGETSTDYLDEIPDDVEMSIFDHLEELRQRIFYALGAVFVGVVVCFIFVNRIVELLEIPAQGAKFLQLSPGEYFFVSVKVAGYSGLLVTSPFILYQIIQFVLPGLTRRERRLLAPIVLGSSILFFAGIGFAYIALIPAALNFFISYGADVVEQLW
;
A
#
# COMPACT_ATOMS: atom_id res chain seq x y z
N MET A 1 76.12 -70.32 -7.06
CA MET A 1 76.43 -70.26 -8.51
C MET A 1 75.12 -69.94 -9.20
N ALA A 2 74.83 -68.65 -9.36
CA ALA A 2 75.25 -67.79 -10.49
C ALA A 2 74.28 -67.98 -11.67
N SER A 3 73.25 -67.16 -11.82
CA SER A 3 73.26 -65.83 -12.48
C SER A 3 73.77 -65.88 -13.92
N THR A 4 72.85 -65.78 -14.88
CA THR A 4 73.15 -65.28 -16.23
C THR A 4 71.99 -64.41 -16.73
N PRO A 5 72.28 -63.28 -17.39
CA PRO A 5 71.41 -62.13 -17.65
C PRO A 5 70.83 -62.20 -19.08
N GLU A 6 70.05 -61.22 -19.56
CA GLU A 6 70.59 -60.20 -20.48
C GLU A 6 69.59 -59.05 -20.71
N LEU A 7 70.14 -57.88 -21.01
CA LEU A 7 69.51 -56.57 -21.02
C LEU A 7 69.77 -55.90 -22.38
N LYS A 8 68.76 -55.16 -22.88
CA LYS A 8 68.85 -53.94 -23.73
C LYS A 8 69.01 -54.18 -25.26
N PRO A 9 68.66 -53.24 -26.19
CA PRO A 9 68.42 -51.78 -26.08
C PRO A 9 67.10 -51.26 -26.70
N GLN A 10 66.39 -50.24 -26.19
CA GLN A 10 66.63 -48.78 -26.03
C GLN A 10 67.08 -48.04 -27.32
N ASP A 11 66.23 -47.07 -27.70
CA ASP A 11 66.54 -45.83 -28.43
C ASP A 11 66.31 -45.81 -29.95
N GLU A 12 65.09 -45.45 -30.38
CA GLU A 12 64.93 -44.51 -31.51
C GLU A 12 63.65 -43.67 -31.34
N GLN A 13 63.86 -42.42 -30.92
CA GLN A 13 62.88 -41.34 -30.92
C GLN A 13 62.70 -40.82 -32.35
N SER A 14 61.47 -40.71 -32.86
CA SER A 14 61.13 -39.67 -33.85
C SER A 14 59.63 -39.48 -34.00
N ALA A 15 59.18 -38.24 -33.74
CA ALA A 15 57.97 -37.58 -34.23
C ALA A 15 56.59 -38.21 -33.89
N ALA A 16 55.64 -37.56 -33.23
CA ALA A 16 55.36 -36.13 -33.18
C ALA A 16 54.56 -35.79 -31.92
N ILE A 17 55.09 -34.82 -31.17
CA ILE A 17 54.34 -34.00 -30.23
C ILE A 17 53.40 -33.12 -31.05
N ARG A 18 52.08 -33.17 -30.77
CA ARG A 18 51.13 -32.15 -31.22
C ARG A 18 50.81 -31.19 -30.07
N PRO A 19 50.62 -29.90 -30.37
CA PRO A 19 50.91 -28.82 -29.44
C PRO A 19 49.79 -28.58 -28.42
N VAL A 20 50.20 -28.31 -27.18
CA VAL A 20 49.49 -27.42 -26.26
C VAL A 20 49.53 -26.01 -26.87
N SER A 21 48.40 -25.54 -27.38
CA SER A 21 47.96 -24.13 -27.38
C SER A 21 46.83 -23.94 -28.39
N ASP A 22 45.60 -23.87 -27.90
CA ASP A 22 44.62 -22.91 -28.42
C ASP A 22 43.89 -22.31 -27.22
N VAL A 23 44.53 -21.27 -26.68
CA VAL A 23 43.84 -20.20 -25.99
C VAL A 23 43.14 -19.41 -27.09
N THR A 24 41.89 -19.78 -27.38
CA THR A 24 40.92 -18.84 -27.96
C THR A 24 39.73 -18.78 -27.02
N THR A 25 39.78 -17.73 -26.20
CA THR A 25 38.67 -16.98 -25.64
C THR A 25 37.30 -17.35 -26.22
N ASN A 26 36.54 -18.14 -25.46
CA ASN A 26 35.09 -17.96 -25.37
C ASN A 26 34.80 -17.70 -23.89
N GLY A 27 34.79 -16.42 -23.54
CA GLY A 27 34.24 -15.97 -22.28
C GLY A 27 32.75 -16.20 -22.29
N GLU A 28 32.31 -17.28 -21.65
CA GLU A 28 31.01 -17.34 -20.98
C GLU A 28 31.27 -17.74 -19.52
N THR A 29 32.04 -16.87 -18.88
CA THR A 29 31.92 -16.42 -17.51
C THR A 29 30.57 -16.80 -16.90
N SER A 30 30.57 -17.72 -15.94
CA SER A 30 29.97 -17.50 -14.61
C SER A 30 28.54 -16.92 -14.55
N THR A 31 27.68 -17.19 -15.53
CA THR A 31 26.32 -16.63 -15.60
C THR A 31 25.26 -17.61 -15.06
N ASP A 32 25.68 -18.69 -14.39
CA ASP A 32 24.75 -19.69 -13.83
C ASP A 32 24.68 -19.67 -12.30
N TYR A 33 25.44 -18.78 -11.65
CA TYR A 33 25.44 -18.62 -10.19
C TYR A 33 24.71 -17.36 -9.71
N LEU A 34 24.18 -16.56 -10.64
CA LEU A 34 23.36 -15.36 -10.36
C LEU A 34 21.88 -15.58 -10.66
N ASP A 35 21.42 -16.81 -10.84
CA ASP A 35 20.01 -17.16 -10.60
C ASP A 35 19.86 -17.50 -9.10
N GLU A 36 20.28 -16.50 -8.33
CA GLU A 36 20.17 -16.35 -6.90
C GLU A 36 18.70 -16.56 -6.54
N ILE A 37 18.43 -17.63 -5.78
CA ILE A 37 17.15 -18.04 -5.15
C ILE A 37 16.02 -17.05 -5.47
N PRO A 38 15.01 -17.40 -6.28
CA PRO A 38 13.79 -16.64 -6.26
C PRO A 38 13.33 -16.64 -4.80
N ASP A 39 13.46 -15.48 -4.15
CA ASP A 39 12.77 -15.11 -2.91
C ASP A 39 11.27 -15.21 -3.20
N ASP A 40 10.82 -16.45 -3.30
CA ASP A 40 9.52 -16.91 -2.88
C ASP A 40 9.72 -17.01 -1.37
N VAL A 41 9.68 -15.86 -0.68
CA VAL A 41 9.58 -15.87 0.77
C VAL A 41 8.26 -16.59 1.04
N GLU A 42 8.33 -17.90 1.27
CA GLU A 42 7.27 -18.69 1.87
C GLU A 42 7.12 -18.10 3.28
N MET A 43 6.40 -16.99 3.37
CA MET A 43 6.13 -16.33 4.63
C MET A 43 5.32 -17.32 5.46
N SER A 44 5.80 -17.60 6.65
CA SER A 44 5.00 -18.35 7.60
C SER A 44 3.70 -17.59 7.87
N ILE A 45 2.60 -18.28 8.17
CA ILE A 45 1.36 -17.63 8.60
C ILE A 45 1.62 -16.68 9.77
N PHE A 46 2.56 -17.04 10.64
CA PHE A 46 2.98 -16.18 11.74
C PHE A 46 3.65 -14.88 11.26
N ASP A 47 4.47 -14.94 10.21
CA ASP A 47 5.12 -13.76 9.63
C ASP A 47 4.08 -12.84 8.97
N HIS A 48 3.11 -13.42 8.26
CA HIS A 48 2.00 -12.65 7.67
C HIS A 48 1.13 -11.96 8.74
N LEU A 49 0.84 -12.65 9.86
CA LEU A 49 0.11 -12.05 10.98
C LEU A 49 0.92 -10.96 11.70
N GLU A 50 2.24 -11.12 11.77
CA GLU A 50 3.15 -10.11 12.32
C GLU A 50 3.15 -8.84 11.44
N GLU A 51 3.15 -9.00 10.11
CA GLU A 51 2.96 -7.90 9.19
C GLU A 51 1.60 -7.20 9.40
N LEU A 52 0.51 -7.95 9.52
CA LEU A 52 -0.83 -7.37 9.77
C LEU A 52 -0.81 -6.47 11.01
N ARG A 53 -0.24 -6.98 12.11
CA ARG A 53 -0.14 -6.24 13.37
C ARG A 53 0.61 -4.93 13.18
N GLN A 54 1.78 -4.97 12.54
CA GLN A 54 2.57 -3.77 12.30
C GLN A 54 1.82 -2.77 11.40
N ARG A 55 1.18 -3.24 10.33
CA ARG A 55 0.39 -2.40 9.41
C ARG A 55 -0.77 -1.73 10.12
N ILE A 56 -1.45 -2.43 11.04
CA ILE A 56 -2.51 -1.86 11.87
C ILE A 56 -1.96 -0.72 12.75
N PHE A 57 -0.81 -0.89 13.39
CA PHE A 57 -0.21 0.18 14.19
C PHE A 57 0.18 1.40 13.35
N TYR A 58 0.74 1.19 12.15
CA TYR A 58 1.02 2.29 11.23
C TYR A 58 -0.26 3.02 10.77
N ALA A 59 -1.32 2.28 10.45
CA ALA A 59 -2.60 2.86 10.07
C ALA A 59 -3.25 3.62 11.23
N LEU A 60 -3.24 3.05 12.44
CA LEU A 60 -3.74 3.72 13.65
C LEU A 60 -2.95 4.99 13.97
N GLY A 61 -1.62 4.96 13.87
CA GLY A 61 -0.78 6.13 14.05
C GLY A 61 -1.10 7.23 13.03
N ALA A 62 -1.25 6.87 11.76
CA ALA A 62 -1.62 7.81 10.70
C ALA A 62 -3.03 8.39 10.90
N VAL A 63 -4.00 7.58 11.36
CA VAL A 63 -5.36 8.05 11.67
C VAL A 63 -5.32 8.99 12.86
N PHE A 64 -4.59 8.65 13.92
CA PHE A 64 -4.44 9.51 15.08
C PHE A 64 -3.86 10.87 14.71
N VAL A 65 -2.77 10.89 13.93
CA VAL A 65 -2.17 12.14 13.42
C VAL A 65 -3.17 12.90 12.53
N GLY A 66 -3.89 12.21 11.64
CA GLY A 66 -4.91 12.80 10.78
C GLY A 66 -6.04 13.46 11.58
N VAL A 67 -6.54 12.78 12.62
CA VAL A 67 -7.57 13.32 13.53
C VAL A 67 -7.06 14.53 14.30
N VAL A 68 -5.83 14.48 14.83
CA VAL A 68 -5.24 15.63 15.54
C VAL A 68 -5.10 16.84 14.62
N VAL A 69 -4.61 16.65 13.39
CA VAL A 69 -4.51 17.72 12.40
C VAL A 69 -5.90 18.27 12.06
N CYS A 70 -6.87 17.40 11.75
CA CYS A 70 -8.24 17.84 11.46
C CYS A 70 -8.92 18.53 12.64
N PHE A 71 -8.59 18.15 13.87
CA PHE A 71 -9.10 18.78 15.09
C PHE A 71 -8.60 20.23 15.22
N ILE A 72 -7.32 20.49 14.92
CA ILE A 72 -6.77 21.87 14.91
C ILE A 72 -7.50 22.74 13.86
N PHE A 73 -7.88 22.16 12.73
CA PHE A 73 -8.59 22.86 11.65
C PHE A 73 -10.11 22.68 11.67
N VAL A 74 -10.70 22.20 12.77
CA VAL A 74 -12.11 21.81 12.82
C VAL A 74 -13.06 22.96 12.49
N ASN A 75 -12.75 24.18 12.92
CA ASN A 75 -13.56 25.37 12.63
C ASN A 75 -13.72 25.58 11.12
N ARG A 76 -12.65 25.35 10.35
CA ARG A 76 -12.66 25.51 8.89
C ARG A 76 -13.46 24.40 8.20
N ILE A 77 -13.42 23.19 8.75
CA ILE A 77 -14.20 22.05 8.27
C ILE A 77 -15.69 22.31 8.52
N VAL A 78 -16.06 22.78 9.71
CA VAL A 78 -17.45 23.09 10.06
C VAL A 78 -18.00 24.22 9.18
N GLU A 79 -17.22 25.28 8.95
CA GLU A 79 -17.60 26.36 8.03
C GLU A 79 -17.83 25.86 6.59
N LEU A 80 -17.04 24.87 6.14
CA LEU A 80 -17.24 24.24 4.84
C LEU A 80 -18.55 23.43 4.81
N LEU A 81 -18.90 22.76 5.91
CA LEU A 81 -20.17 22.02 6.04
C LEU A 81 -21.40 22.93 6.15
N GLU A 82 -21.25 24.18 6.58
CA GLU A 82 -22.31 25.19 6.65
C GLU A 82 -22.83 25.63 5.28
N ILE A 83 -21.94 25.71 4.28
CA ILE A 83 -22.26 26.20 2.93
C ILE A 83 -23.45 25.46 2.28
N PRO A 84 -23.48 24.11 2.22
CA PRO A 84 -24.60 23.39 1.62
C PRO A 84 -25.86 23.37 2.51
N ALA A 85 -25.77 23.74 3.79
CA ALA A 85 -26.85 23.66 4.77
C ALA A 85 -27.85 24.85 4.72
N GLN A 86 -27.81 25.66 3.65
CA GLN A 86 -28.79 26.72 3.35
C GLN A 86 -29.06 27.71 4.51
N GLY A 87 -28.07 28.00 5.35
CA GLY A 87 -28.19 29.00 6.40
C GLY A 87 -28.94 28.54 7.66
N ALA A 88 -29.15 27.22 7.85
CA ALA A 88 -29.55 26.67 9.13
C ALA A 88 -28.54 27.13 10.20
N LYS A 89 -29.00 27.96 11.15
CA LYS A 89 -28.12 28.40 12.23
C LYS A 89 -27.78 27.20 13.08
N PHE A 90 -26.50 26.96 13.32
CA PHE A 90 -26.07 26.00 14.33
C PHE A 90 -26.52 26.51 15.70
N LEU A 91 -27.69 26.05 16.15
CA LEU A 91 -28.18 26.32 17.49
C LEU A 91 -27.34 25.52 18.46
N GLN A 92 -26.73 26.24 19.40
CA GLN A 92 -26.01 25.62 20.50
C GLN A 92 -27.03 25.27 21.58
N LEU A 93 -27.49 24.01 21.61
CA LEU A 93 -28.56 23.57 22.51
C LEU A 93 -28.06 23.43 23.96
N SER A 94 -26.74 23.32 24.16
CA SER A 94 -26.12 23.33 25.50
C SER A 94 -24.65 23.76 25.51
N PRO A 95 -24.16 24.33 26.63
CA PRO A 95 -22.74 24.61 26.82
C PRO A 95 -21.96 23.29 26.88
N GLY A 96 -21.28 22.95 25.78
CA GLY A 96 -20.46 21.74 25.63
C GLY A 96 -20.79 20.88 24.40
N GLU A 97 -21.98 21.05 23.80
CA GLU A 97 -22.39 20.27 22.62
C GLU A 97 -21.45 20.50 21.43
N TYR A 98 -21.09 21.76 21.19
CA TYR A 98 -20.16 22.13 20.12
C TYR A 98 -18.83 21.37 20.24
N PHE A 99 -18.28 21.20 21.45
CA PHE A 99 -17.05 20.44 21.65
C PHE A 99 -17.19 18.98 21.21
N PHE A 100 -18.28 18.30 21.62
CA PHE A 100 -18.53 16.91 21.21
C PHE A 100 -18.75 16.78 19.70
N VAL A 101 -19.42 17.74 19.07
CA VAL A 101 -19.59 17.80 17.62
C VAL A 101 -18.24 18.00 16.93
N SER A 102 -17.40 18.94 17.40
CA SER A 102 -16.06 19.17 16.87
C SER A 102 -15.20 17.91 16.95
N VAL A 103 -15.24 17.16 18.05
CA VAL A 103 -14.50 15.89 18.18
C VAL A 103 -15.00 14.86 17.16
N LYS A 104 -16.32 14.73 16.98
CA LYS A 104 -16.90 13.81 15.97
C LYS A 104 -16.50 14.21 14.56
N VAL A 105 -16.65 15.49 14.21
CA VAL A 105 -16.28 16.02 12.89
C VAL A 105 -14.80 15.80 12.62
N ALA A 106 -13.93 16.17 13.56
CA ALA A 106 -12.49 15.93 13.43
C ALA A 106 -12.14 14.44 13.28
N GLY A 107 -12.84 13.57 14.02
CA GLY A 107 -12.71 12.11 13.92
C GLY A 107 -13.05 11.58 12.52
N TYR A 108 -14.22 11.93 12.01
CA TYR A 108 -14.66 11.49 10.68
C TYR A 108 -13.81 12.12 9.57
N SER A 109 -13.53 13.42 9.62
CA SER A 109 -12.70 14.10 8.63
C SER A 109 -11.27 13.60 8.64
N GLY A 110 -10.68 13.37 9.82
CA GLY A 110 -9.35 12.78 9.94
C GLY A 110 -9.28 11.38 9.33
N LEU A 111 -10.29 10.55 9.61
CA LEU A 111 -10.41 9.23 8.99
C LEU A 111 -10.55 9.31 7.46
N LEU A 112 -11.34 10.25 6.95
CA LEU A 112 -11.49 10.48 5.51
C LEU A 112 -10.17 10.88 4.87
N VAL A 113 -9.47 11.88 5.42
CA VAL A 113 -8.18 12.35 4.89
C VAL A 113 -7.11 11.25 4.92
N THR A 114 -7.11 10.42 5.97
CA THR A 114 -6.16 9.30 6.11
C THR A 114 -6.58 8.07 5.31
N SER A 115 -7.82 7.97 4.83
CA SER A 115 -8.34 6.79 4.12
C SER A 115 -7.48 6.27 2.96
N PRO A 116 -6.93 7.12 2.06
CA PRO A 116 -6.04 6.66 0.99
C PRO A 116 -4.78 5.96 1.53
N PHE A 117 -4.25 6.45 2.65
CA PHE A 117 -3.10 5.83 3.32
C PHE A 117 -3.47 4.48 3.94
N ILE A 118 -4.65 4.38 4.57
CA ILE A 118 -5.15 3.10 5.11
C ILE A 118 -5.29 2.08 3.98
N LEU A 119 -5.88 2.49 2.86
CA LEU A 119 -6.06 1.64 1.69
C LEU A 119 -4.72 1.16 1.12
N TYR A 120 -3.71 2.04 1.08
CA TYR A 120 -2.35 1.66 0.73
C TYR A 120 -1.77 0.60 1.69
N GLN A 121 -1.96 0.74 3.00
CA GLN A 121 -1.46 -0.24 3.97
C GLN A 121 -2.19 -1.59 3.88
N ILE A 122 -3.49 -1.59 3.63
CA ILE A 122 -4.27 -2.81 3.39
C ILE A 122 -3.72 -3.55 2.17
N ILE A 123 -3.45 -2.84 1.08
CA ILE A 123 -2.92 -3.47 -0.14
C ILE A 123 -1.50 -3.97 0.09
N GLN A 124 -0.64 -3.22 0.80
CA GLN A 124 0.69 -3.69 1.21
C GLN A 124 0.66 -4.98 2.03
N PHE A 125 -0.38 -5.18 2.85
CA PHE A 125 -0.58 -6.43 3.58
C PHE A 125 -1.03 -7.58 2.66
N VAL A 126 -1.77 -7.29 1.58
CA VAL A 126 -2.22 -8.32 0.61
C VAL A 126 -1.13 -8.69 -0.40
N LEU A 127 -0.21 -7.77 -0.70
CA LEU A 127 0.93 -7.95 -1.61
C LEU A 127 1.71 -9.28 -1.45
N PRO A 128 2.11 -9.74 -0.25
CA PRO A 128 2.84 -10.98 -0.06
C PRO A 128 2.10 -12.23 -0.57
N GLY A 129 0.77 -12.21 -0.61
CA GLY A 129 -0.04 -13.33 -1.10
C GLY A 129 -0.23 -13.37 -2.62
N LEU A 130 0.32 -12.41 -3.37
CA LEU A 130 0.09 -12.25 -4.82
C LEU A 130 1.34 -12.51 -5.64
N THR A 131 1.14 -13.01 -6.87
CA THR A 131 2.26 -13.26 -7.80
C THR A 131 2.90 -11.94 -8.26
N ARG A 132 4.19 -11.98 -8.62
CA ARG A 132 4.94 -10.78 -9.06
C ARG A 132 4.30 -10.05 -10.25
N ARG A 133 3.56 -10.76 -11.11
CA ARG A 133 2.80 -10.17 -12.23
C ARG A 133 1.57 -9.40 -11.75
N GLU A 134 0.85 -9.91 -10.77
CA GLU A 134 -0.36 -9.28 -10.21
C GLU A 134 -0.03 -8.06 -9.35
N ARG A 135 1.11 -8.07 -8.65
CA ARG A 135 1.58 -6.92 -7.87
C ARG A 135 1.63 -5.62 -8.69
N ARG A 136 1.95 -5.70 -9.99
CA ARG A 136 1.97 -4.53 -10.88
C ARG A 136 0.57 -3.96 -11.15
N LEU A 137 -0.48 -4.79 -11.11
CA LEU A 137 -1.87 -4.35 -11.28
C LEU A 137 -2.41 -3.65 -10.03
N LEU A 138 -1.90 -3.98 -8.84
CA LEU A 138 -2.31 -3.32 -7.60
C LEU A 138 -1.93 -1.84 -7.56
N ALA A 139 -0.77 -1.46 -8.13
CA ALA A 139 -0.32 -0.07 -8.13
C ALA A 139 -1.31 0.91 -8.80
N PRO A 140 -1.80 0.69 -10.04
CA PRO A 140 -2.82 1.53 -10.64
C PRO A 140 -4.18 1.44 -9.92
N ILE A 141 -4.49 0.30 -9.29
CA ILE A 141 -5.72 0.16 -8.49
C ILE A 141 -5.67 1.04 -7.23
N VAL A 142 -4.55 1.08 -6.51
CA VAL A 142 -4.36 1.95 -5.33
C VAL A 142 -4.50 3.42 -5.75
N LEU A 143 -3.86 3.79 -6.85
CA LEU A 143 -3.91 5.16 -7.35
C LEU A 143 -5.34 5.51 -7.79
N GLY A 144 -6.00 4.62 -8.53
CA GLY A 144 -7.38 4.79 -8.99
C GLY A 144 -8.37 4.88 -7.84
N SER A 145 -8.25 4.02 -6.81
CA SER A 145 -9.10 4.07 -5.61
C SER A 145 -8.87 5.32 -4.79
N SER A 146 -7.62 5.80 -4.67
CA SER A 146 -7.32 7.07 -4.00
C SER A 146 -7.98 8.25 -4.72
N ILE A 147 -7.87 8.31 -6.05
CA ILE A 147 -8.52 9.35 -6.86
C ILE A 147 -10.04 9.26 -6.72
N LEU A 148 -10.60 8.05 -6.84
CA LEU A 148 -12.04 7.81 -6.74
C LEU A 148 -12.58 8.15 -5.35
N PHE A 149 -11.79 7.94 -4.30
CA PHE A 149 -12.16 8.31 -2.95
C PHE A 149 -12.32 9.83 -2.79
N PHE A 150 -11.36 10.62 -3.28
CA PHE A 150 -11.49 12.08 -3.28
C PHE A 150 -12.61 12.58 -4.20
N ALA A 151 -12.78 11.94 -5.37
CA ALA A 151 -13.91 12.22 -6.25
C ALA A 151 -15.25 11.91 -5.57
N GLY A 152 -15.32 10.82 -4.81
CA GLY A 152 -16.47 10.42 -4.01
C GLY A 152 -16.79 11.43 -2.91
N ILE A 153 -15.78 11.96 -2.20
CA ILE A 153 -15.97 13.05 -1.24
C ILE A 153 -16.54 14.29 -1.92
N GLY A 154 -15.98 14.69 -3.07
CA GLY A 154 -16.48 15.82 -3.85
C GLY A 154 -17.93 15.62 -4.31
N PHE A 155 -18.25 14.43 -4.83
CA PHE A 155 -19.61 14.07 -5.24
C PHE A 155 -20.59 14.06 -4.06
N ALA A 156 -20.20 13.51 -2.91
CA ALA A 156 -21.02 13.51 -1.70
C ALA A 156 -21.34 14.94 -1.26
N TYR A 157 -20.34 15.83 -1.26
CA TYR A 157 -20.54 17.22 -0.87
C TYR A 157 -21.45 18.00 -1.84
N ILE A 158 -21.23 17.85 -3.16
CA ILE A 158 -21.92 18.67 -4.18
C ILE A 158 -23.32 18.14 -4.50
N ALA A 159 -23.52 16.83 -4.55
CA ALA A 159 -24.77 16.22 -5.00
C ALA A 159 -25.55 15.57 -3.84
N LEU A 160 -24.89 14.75 -3.02
CA LEU A 160 -25.57 13.95 -2.00
C LEU A 160 -26.12 14.80 -0.86
N ILE A 161 -25.32 15.71 -0.29
CA ILE A 161 -25.75 16.58 0.82
C ILE A 161 -26.97 17.44 0.42
N PRO A 162 -26.94 18.23 -0.68
CA PRO A 162 -28.11 19.05 -1.03
C PRO A 162 -29.32 18.21 -1.44
N ALA A 163 -29.13 17.06 -2.09
CA ALA A 163 -30.25 16.17 -2.39
C ALA A 163 -30.91 15.63 -1.11
N ALA A 164 -30.10 15.22 -0.12
CA ALA A 164 -30.59 14.75 1.17
C ALA A 164 -31.31 15.85 1.95
N LEU A 165 -30.76 17.07 1.98
CA LEU A 165 -31.38 18.22 2.63
C LEU A 165 -32.72 18.58 2.00
N ASN A 166 -32.79 18.68 0.66
CA ASN A 166 -34.05 18.93 -0.04
C ASN A 166 -35.08 17.82 0.23
N PHE A 167 -34.64 16.55 0.27
CA PHE A 167 -35.49 15.43 0.62
C PHE A 167 -36.04 15.55 2.05
N PHE A 168 -35.21 15.83 3.05
CA PHE A 168 -35.66 15.98 4.44
C PHE A 168 -36.58 17.19 4.65
N ILE A 169 -36.29 18.32 3.99
CA ILE A 169 -37.16 19.51 4.01
C ILE A 169 -38.53 19.16 3.40
N SER A 170 -38.56 18.61 2.19
CA SER A 170 -39.80 18.24 1.51
C SER A 170 -40.58 17.16 2.25
N TYR A 171 -39.89 16.19 2.87
CA TYR A 171 -40.53 15.11 3.63
C TYR A 171 -41.15 15.61 4.94
N GLY A 172 -40.45 16.51 5.66
CA GLY A 172 -40.97 17.06 6.91
C GLY A 172 -42.05 18.14 6.71
N ALA A 173 -42.08 18.81 5.55
CA ALA A 173 -43.10 19.82 5.23
C ALA A 173 -44.53 19.25 5.20
N ASP A 174 -44.71 17.97 4.92
CA ASP A 174 -46.03 17.30 4.94
C ASP A 174 -46.49 16.92 6.36
N VAL A 175 -45.62 16.95 7.38
CA VAL A 175 -45.90 16.35 8.71
C VAL A 175 -45.68 17.31 9.90
N VAL A 176 -44.74 18.27 9.85
CA VAL A 176 -44.40 19.16 10.98
C VAL A 176 -43.89 20.53 10.50
N GLU A 177 -44.35 21.65 11.10
CA GLU A 177 -43.73 22.98 10.91
C GLU A 177 -42.26 22.94 11.39
N GLN A 178 -41.34 23.13 10.46
CA GLN A 178 -39.90 23.01 10.68
C GLN A 178 -39.39 24.29 11.36
N LEU A 179 -39.20 24.25 12.68
CA LEU A 179 -38.54 25.31 13.45
C LEU A 179 -37.02 25.04 13.52
N TRP A 180 -36.29 25.30 12.44
CA TRP A 180 -34.82 25.40 12.43
C TRP A 180 -34.33 26.48 11.47
#